data_AF-A0A820SMU0-F1
#
_entry.id   AF-A0A820SMU0-F1
#
_cell.length_a   1.000
_cell.length_b   1.000
_cell.length_c   1.000
_cell.angle_alpha   90.00
_cell.angle_beta   90.00
_cell.angle_gamma   90.00
#
_symmetry.space_group_name_H-M   'P 1'
#
loop_
_entity.id
_entity.type
_entity.pdbx_description
1 polymer ?
#
loop_
_entity_poly.entity_id
_entity_poly.type
_entity_poly.pdbx_seq_one_letter_code
_entity_poly.pdbx_strand_id
1 'polypeptide(L)'
;FVSKMNVSGADPVMLVPRVWANPHNFDFDYIGSAMLALFEVLSLEGWLEIRDIIMDRMGPQHAIFVHIFVFIGTLIGLTLFVGVVIANYSENKGTALLTVDQRRWLDLKGRIK
;
A
#
# COMPACT_ATOMS: atom_id res chain seq x y z
N PHE A 1 -13.68 3.53 -21.89
CA PHE A 1 -14.83 3.16 -22.74
C PHE A 1 -14.96 1.64 -22.76
N VAL A 2 -15.60 1.04 -21.77
CA VAL A 2 -16.08 -0.36 -21.85
C VAL A 2 -17.58 -0.26 -21.92
N SER A 3 -18.13 -0.42 -23.13
CA SER A 3 -19.57 -0.49 -23.33
C SER A 3 -20.05 -1.78 -22.67
N LYS A 4 -20.76 -1.66 -21.54
CA LYS A 4 -21.45 -2.80 -20.93
C LYS A 4 -22.55 -3.23 -21.90
N MET A 5 -22.26 -4.24 -22.73
CA MET A 5 -23.29 -4.88 -23.56
C MET A 5 -24.35 -5.45 -22.62
N ASN A 6 -25.54 -4.86 -22.65
CA ASN A 6 -26.70 -5.35 -21.91
C ASN A 6 -27.24 -6.58 -22.66
N VAL A 7 -26.64 -7.73 -22.40
CA VAL A 7 -27.11 -9.02 -22.91
C VAL A 7 -28.30 -9.42 -22.04
N SER A 8 -29.51 -9.24 -22.57
CA SER A 8 -30.74 -9.77 -21.96
C SER A 8 -30.79 -11.28 -22.22
N GLY A 9 -30.22 -12.06 -21.31
CA GLY A 9 -30.12 -13.52 -21.37
C GLY A 9 -29.48 -14.07 -20.09
N ALA A 10 -29.57 -15.38 -19.88
CA ALA A 10 -28.82 -16.02 -18.79
C ALA A 10 -27.32 -15.77 -18.99
N ASP A 11 -26.60 -15.47 -17.90
CA ASP A 11 -25.15 -15.26 -17.94
C ASP A 11 -24.46 -16.42 -18.68
N PRO A 12 -23.46 -16.18 -19.53
CA PRO A 12 -22.79 -17.25 -20.27
C PRO A 12 -22.20 -18.29 -19.31
N VAL A 13 -22.71 -19.53 -19.38
CA VAL A 13 -22.30 -20.63 -18.49
C VAL A 13 -21.28 -21.53 -19.18
N MET A 14 -20.16 -21.78 -18.52
CA MET A 14 -19.18 -22.80 -18.91
C MET A 14 -18.96 -23.77 -17.74
N LEU A 15 -18.92 -25.06 -18.03
CA LEU A 15 -18.60 -26.08 -17.03
C LEU A 15 -17.11 -26.03 -16.70
N VAL A 16 -16.80 -25.84 -15.43
CA VAL A 16 -15.43 -25.84 -14.89
C VAL A 16 -15.31 -26.87 -13.76
N PRO A 17 -14.15 -27.53 -13.61
CA PRO A 17 -13.94 -28.47 -12.50
C PRO A 17 -14.00 -27.73 -11.15
N ARG A 18 -14.60 -28.36 -10.14
CA ARG A 18 -14.53 -27.87 -8.75
C ARG A 18 -13.16 -28.22 -8.20
N VAL A 19 -12.38 -27.21 -7.84
CA VAL A 19 -11.01 -27.36 -7.33
C VAL A 19 -10.91 -26.66 -5.97
N TRP A 20 -10.29 -27.33 -5.00
CA TRP A 20 -9.87 -26.70 -3.76
C TRP A 20 -8.51 -26.03 -4.00
N ALA A 21 -8.51 -24.71 -4.10
CA ALA A 21 -7.30 -23.94 -4.37
C ALA A 21 -7.25 -22.66 -3.53
N ASN A 22 -6.02 -22.20 -3.29
CA ASN A 22 -5.74 -20.88 -2.71
C ASN A 22 -6.03 -19.78 -3.75
N PRO A 23 -6.24 -18.53 -3.30
CA PRO A 23 -6.23 -17.38 -4.19
C PRO A 23 -4.95 -17.36 -5.02
N HIS A 24 -5.06 -17.02 -6.31
CA HIS A 24 -3.91 -17.05 -7.21
C HIS A 24 -2.82 -16.02 -6.84
N ASN A 25 -3.23 -14.88 -6.27
CA ASN A 25 -2.33 -13.73 -6.09
C ASN A 25 -1.55 -13.76 -4.77
N PHE A 26 -2.03 -14.48 -3.76
CA PHE A 26 -1.37 -14.50 -2.45
C PHE A 26 -1.72 -15.76 -1.65
N ASP A 27 -0.79 -16.15 -0.81
CA ASP A 27 -0.94 -17.19 0.21
C ASP A 27 -0.07 -16.86 1.44
N PHE A 28 -0.36 -17.51 2.55
CA PHE A 28 0.40 -17.39 3.81
C PHE A 28 1.00 -18.75 4.22
N ASP A 29 1.23 -19.65 3.26
CA ASP A 29 1.70 -21.02 3.54
C ASP A 29 3.20 -21.04 3.86
N TYR A 30 3.96 -20.14 3.25
CA TYR A 30 5.40 -19.97 3.48
C TYR A 30 5.75 -18.54 3.88
N ILE A 31 6.88 -18.36 4.57
CA ILE A 31 7.32 -17.03 5.00
C ILE A 31 7.59 -16.09 3.81
N GLY A 32 8.14 -16.60 2.71
CA GLY A 32 8.44 -15.79 1.52
C GLY A 32 7.19 -15.29 0.82
N SER A 33 6.19 -16.15 0.63
CA SER A 33 4.90 -15.76 0.04
C SER A 33 4.14 -14.81 0.96
N ALA A 34 4.14 -15.06 2.27
CA ALA A 34 3.56 -14.16 3.26
C ALA A 34 4.24 -12.77 3.23
N MET A 35 5.57 -12.70 3.13
CA MET A 35 6.28 -11.42 3.02
C MET A 35 5.93 -10.67 1.73
N LEU A 36 5.77 -11.38 0.61
CA LEU A 36 5.38 -10.77 -0.67
C LEU A 36 3.93 -10.26 -0.60
N ALA A 37 3.01 -11.03 -0.06
CA ALA A 37 1.63 -10.61 0.17
C ALA A 37 1.55 -9.35 1.06
N LEU A 38 2.35 -9.31 2.14
CA LEU A 38 2.43 -8.14 3.01
C LEU A 38 3.08 -6.93 2.33
N PHE A 39 4.05 -7.15 1.42
CA PHE A 39 4.63 -6.09 0.62
C PHE A 39 3.61 -5.48 -0.36
N GLU A 40 2.77 -6.30 -0.99
CA GLU A 40 1.64 -5.82 -1.79
C GLU A 40 0.66 -5.02 -0.95
N VAL A 41 0.30 -5.51 0.25
CA VAL A 41 -0.56 -4.77 1.19
C VAL A 41 0.03 -3.41 1.57
N LEU A 42 1.35 -3.29 1.74
CA LEU A 42 2.02 -2.02 2.04
C LEU A 42 1.88 -0.97 0.94
N SER A 43 1.66 -1.39 -0.31
CA SER A 43 1.40 -0.48 -1.43
C SER A 43 0.00 0.13 -1.42
N LEU A 44 -0.88 -0.33 -0.52
CA LEU A 44 -2.32 0.00 -0.46
C LEU A 44 -3.13 -0.42 -1.69
N GLU A 45 -2.57 -1.23 -2.58
CA GLU A 45 -3.28 -1.85 -3.70
C GLU A 45 -3.72 -3.27 -3.32
N GLY A 46 -4.96 -3.66 -3.67
CA GLY A 46 -5.46 -5.03 -3.45
C GLY A 46 -5.64 -5.49 -1.99
N TRP A 47 -5.25 -4.69 -0.99
CA TRP A 47 -5.29 -5.09 0.43
C TRP A 47 -6.70 -5.39 0.96
N LEU A 48 -7.74 -4.78 0.38
CA LEU A 48 -9.13 -5.04 0.74
C LEU A 48 -9.52 -6.47 0.36
N GLU A 49 -9.08 -6.97 -0.80
CA GLU A 49 -9.33 -8.34 -1.25
C GLU A 49 -8.68 -9.34 -0.30
N ILE A 50 -7.44 -9.09 0.11
CA ILE A 50 -6.72 -9.92 1.09
C ILE A 50 -7.48 -9.95 2.42
N ARG A 51 -7.92 -8.78 2.91
CA ARG A 51 -8.70 -8.66 4.15
C ARG A 51 -10.03 -9.40 4.07
N ASP A 52 -10.75 -9.29 2.97
CA ASP A 52 -12.06 -9.93 2.78
C ASP A 52 -11.92 -11.45 2.67
N ILE A 53 -10.89 -11.94 1.98
CA ILE A 53 -10.58 -13.37 1.89
C ILE A 53 -10.18 -13.95 3.26
N ILE A 54 -9.38 -13.22 4.04
CA ILE A 54 -9.03 -13.64 5.41
C ILE A 54 -10.28 -13.71 6.29
N MET A 55 -11.18 -12.72 6.17
CA MET A 55 -12.45 -12.70 6.89
C MET A 55 -13.35 -13.88 6.54
N ASP A 56 -13.46 -14.22 5.25
CA ASP A 56 -14.29 -15.33 4.75
C ASP A 56 -13.72 -16.71 5.11
N ARG A 57 -12.40 -16.90 4.96
CA ARG A 57 -11.73 -18.20 5.15
C ARG A 57 -11.40 -18.52 6.61
N MET A 58 -10.98 -17.53 7.39
CA MET A 58 -10.48 -17.71 8.77
C MET A 58 -11.40 -17.12 9.84
N GLY A 59 -12.33 -16.25 9.43
CA GLY A 59 -13.27 -15.56 10.31
C GLY A 59 -12.90 -14.09 10.59
N PRO A 60 -13.88 -13.28 11.01
CA PRO A 60 -13.78 -11.82 11.05
C PRO A 60 -12.74 -11.28 12.05
N GLN A 61 -12.44 -12.00 13.13
CA GLN A 61 -11.41 -11.59 14.08
C GLN A 61 -10.02 -11.46 13.45
N HIS A 62 -9.72 -12.24 12.41
CA HIS A 62 -8.40 -12.22 11.76
C HIS A 62 -8.23 -11.00 10.84
N ALA A 63 -9.31 -10.31 10.45
CA ALA A 63 -9.21 -9.07 9.70
C ALA A 63 -8.50 -7.96 10.50
N ILE A 64 -8.52 -8.03 11.83
CA ILE A 64 -7.83 -7.08 12.72
C ILE A 64 -6.32 -7.04 12.43
N PHE A 65 -5.71 -8.19 12.13
CA PHE A 65 -4.30 -8.28 11.76
C PHE A 65 -3.98 -7.39 10.55
N VAL A 66 -4.78 -7.49 9.49
CA VAL A 66 -4.58 -6.70 8.26
C VAL A 66 -4.75 -5.21 8.54
N HIS A 67 -5.74 -4.82 9.33
CA HIS A 67 -5.97 -3.41 9.69
C HIS A 67 -4.80 -2.82 10.50
N ILE A 68 -4.30 -3.55 11.49
CA ILE A 68 -3.15 -3.10 12.30
C ILE A 68 -1.90 -2.99 11.43
N PHE A 69 -1.68 -3.96 10.54
CA PHE A 69 -0.53 -3.95 9.64
C PHE A 69 -0.58 -2.76 8.67
N VAL A 70 -1.72 -2.50 8.04
CA VAL A 70 -1.92 -1.33 7.16
C VAL A 70 -1.74 -0.03 7.94
N PHE A 71 -2.32 0.07 9.14
CA PHE A 71 -2.20 1.26 9.98
C PHE A 71 -0.74 1.59 10.30
N ILE A 72 0.01 0.62 10.83
CA ILE A 72 1.42 0.82 11.20
C ILE A 72 2.28 1.02 9.95
N GLY A 73 2.11 0.19 8.93
CA GLY A 73 2.92 0.22 7.71
C GLY A 73 2.81 1.54 6.94
N THR A 74 1.61 2.11 6.87
CA THR A 74 1.37 3.34 6.11
C THR A 74 1.60 4.61 6.94
N LEU A 75 1.09 4.67 8.17
CA LEU A 75 1.23 5.87 9.00
C LEU A 75 2.64 6.06 9.55
N ILE A 76 3.34 4.97 9.84
CA ILE A 76 4.68 5.02 10.44
C ILE A 76 5.72 4.63 9.39
N GLY A 77 5.55 3.50 8.69
CA GLY A 77 6.54 3.03 7.72
C GLY A 77 6.80 4.01 6.58
N LEU A 78 5.76 4.39 5.83
CA LEU A 78 5.91 5.31 4.69
C LEU A 78 6.32 6.72 5.13
N THR A 79 5.83 7.21 6.25
CA THR A 79 6.17 8.56 6.75
C THR A 79 7.63 8.63 7.21
N LEU A 80 8.16 7.57 7.83
CA LEU A 80 9.59 7.48 8.17
C LEU A 80 10.45 7.45 6.92
N PHE A 81 10.08 6.68 5.90
CA PHE A 81 10.82 6.64 4.64
C PHE A 81 10.92 8.03 4.01
N VAL A 82 9.79 8.74 3.89
CA VAL A 82 9.75 10.12 3.39
C VAL A 82 10.57 11.06 4.28
N GLY A 83 10.48 10.92 5.60
CA GLY A 83 11.24 11.72 6.56
C GLY A 83 12.75 11.59 6.39
N VAL A 84 13.25 10.37 6.23
CA VAL A 84 14.68 10.09 5.99
C VAL A 84 15.16 10.70 4.68
N VAL A 85 14.37 10.55 3.60
CA VAL A 85 14.71 11.13 2.29
C VAL A 85 14.78 12.66 2.34
N ILE A 86 13.82 13.31 3.00
CA ILE A 86 13.81 14.78 3.15
C ILE A 86 14.99 15.24 4.02
N ALA A 87 15.29 14.53 5.11
CA ALA A 87 16.41 14.86 5.98
C ALA A 87 17.74 14.79 5.21
N ASN A 88 17.96 13.70 4.46
CA ASN A 88 19.17 13.53 3.66
C ASN A 88 19.27 14.58 2.54
N TYR A 89 18.16 14.92 1.88
CA TYR A 89 18.13 15.98 0.88
C TYR A 89 18.50 17.36 1.45
N SER A 90 17.99 17.70 2.64
CA SER A 90 18.28 18.95 3.35
C SER A 90 19.76 19.03 3.77
N GLU A 91 20.34 17.90 4.17
CA GLU A 91 21.76 17.76 4.52
C GLU A 91 22.67 17.96 3.30
N ASN A 92 22.37 17.28 2.18
CA ASN A 92 23.13 17.42 0.94
C ASN A 92 23.06 18.83 0.34
N LYS A 93 21.96 19.58 0.55
CA LYS A 93 21.84 20.99 0.18
C LYS A 93 22.64 21.95 1.07
N GLY A 94 23.19 21.49 2.20
CA GLY A 94 23.88 22.32 3.18
C GLY A 94 22.95 23.24 3.98
N THR A 95 21.64 23.09 3.85
CA THR A 95 20.65 23.88 4.60
C THR A 95 20.24 23.25 5.93
N ALA A 96 20.70 22.04 6.22
CA ALA A 96 20.34 21.29 7.42
C ALA A 96 20.81 21.97 8.72
N LEU A 97 22.00 22.56 8.73
CA LEU A 97 22.59 23.20 9.91
C LEU A 97 22.15 24.66 10.11
N LEU A 98 21.40 25.24 9.16
CA LEU A 98 20.93 26.61 9.25
C LEU A 98 19.70 26.72 10.15
N THR A 99 19.62 27.81 10.91
CA THR A 99 18.43 28.13 11.71
C THR A 99 17.24 28.44 10.80
N VAL A 100 16.02 28.37 11.36
CA VAL A 100 14.77 28.64 10.62
C VAL A 100 14.79 30.03 9.98
N ASP A 101 15.30 31.04 10.69
CA ASP A 101 15.37 32.42 10.19
C ASP A 101 16.43 32.59 9.09
N GLN A 102 17.58 31.91 9.21
CA GLN A 102 18.61 31.90 8.15
C GLN A 102 18.08 31.27 6.86
N ARG A 103 17.28 30.21 6.96
CA ARG A 103 16.64 29.56 5.81
C ARG A 103 15.62 30.47 5.14
N ARG A 104 14.76 31.14 5.91
CA ARG A 104 13.79 32.13 5.40
C ARG A 104 14.47 33.29 4.68
N TRP A 105 15.62 33.75 5.19
CA TRP A 105 16.41 34.80 4.53
C TRP A 105 16.98 34.35 3.18
N LEU A 106 17.51 33.13 3.09
CA LEU A 106 17.96 32.54 1.83
C LEU A 106 16.81 32.42 0.81
N ASP A 107 15.64 31.96 1.26
CA ASP A 107 14.44 31.90 0.41
C ASP A 107 14.03 33.29 -0.09
N LEU A 108 14.07 34.32 0.77
CA LEU A 108 13.79 35.70 0.39
C LEU A 108 14.80 36.24 -0.65
N LYS A 109 16.09 36.03 -0.41
CA LYS A 109 17.17 36.44 -1.32
C LYS A 109 17.05 35.75 -2.67
N GLY A 110 16.63 34.48 -2.70
CA GLY A 110 16.37 33.73 -3.94
C GLY A 110 15.16 34.21 -4.73
N ARG A 111 14.17 34.86 -4.08
CA ARG A 111 12.97 35.41 -4.75
C ARG A 111 13.18 36.81 -5.34
N ILE A 112 14.15 37.56 -4.82
CA ILE A 112 14.46 38.94 -5.23
C ILE A 112 15.40 38.97 -6.45
N LYS A 113 16.12 37.87 -6.71
CA LYS A 113 17.06 37.73 -7.83
C LYS A 113 16.39 37.03 -9.01
#